data_AF-A0A1M5ML44-F1
#
_entry.id   AF-A0A1M5ML44-F1
#
_cell.length_a   1.000
_cell.length_b   1.000
_cell.length_c   1.000
_cell.angle_alpha   90.00
_cell.angle_beta   90.00
_cell.angle_gamma   90.00
#
_symmetry.space_group_name_H-M   'P 1'
#
loop_
_entity.id
_entity.type
_entity.pdbx_description
1 polymer ?
#
loop_
_entity_poly.entity_id
_entity_poly.type
_entity_poly.pdbx_seq_one_letter_code
_entity_poly.pdbx_strand_id
1 'polypeptide(L)'
;MLLVKKRSWQLIVLILLLGAGIHTLKAQKVKNHSLYSKYLKERRNIQVQLPKDYAVSDRAYPVLIVLDGEYVFDYARGAASFLSNAFGFFPQLIVVGIPNTDRNRDLFVDLKPDGPYLKFISFLEHEVLSFIKNRYRSNGFEILYGWSSGAGIVNYIAVKNPKLFNAYILAGAGIGPKTEAFIKTELKPESYTQAFLFASAEGSTPRAEGLKKHRALLQALNPKGLDWEFKVYENQSHVAAMSKGLYDGLEFVFKSYHIPESITTEGAEKVINYYRDLKRFYGYQVEIPEGALNEISSALQPKQAIRLLDYGLKIYPKSSLIMAAKAGRYLELGDGQKAKHEYQNALKHATSKLDKHKYHSLLKELSKPNKN
;
A
#
# COMPACT_ATOMS: atom_id res chain seq x y z
N MET A 1 -8.55 -70.91 13.90
CA MET A 1 -7.23 -70.23 13.89
C MET A 1 -6.92 -69.77 12.47
N LEU A 2 -7.28 -68.53 12.11
CA LEU A 2 -6.89 -67.86 10.85
C LEU A 2 -7.24 -66.37 10.99
N LEU A 3 -6.24 -65.57 11.37
CA LEU A 3 -6.28 -64.11 11.44
C LEU A 3 -5.34 -63.59 10.35
N VAL A 4 -5.89 -63.16 9.22
CA VAL A 4 -5.13 -62.51 8.15
C VAL A 4 -5.07 -61.00 8.43
N LYS A 5 -3.83 -60.53 8.56
CA LYS A 5 -3.43 -59.14 8.86
C LYS A 5 -3.89 -58.15 7.77
N LYS A 6 -4.63 -57.11 8.16
CA LYS A 6 -4.74 -55.83 7.43
C LYS A 6 -3.70 -54.83 7.97
N ARG A 7 -2.58 -54.69 7.26
CA ARG A 7 -1.58 -53.60 7.30
C ARG A 7 -0.94 -53.66 5.89
N SER A 8 -0.83 -52.64 5.05
CA SER A 8 -0.35 -51.27 5.25
C SER A 8 -0.65 -50.48 3.95
N TRP A 9 -1.63 -49.58 3.94
CA TRP A 9 -1.82 -48.63 2.82
C TRP A 9 -1.78 -47.16 3.28
N GLN A 10 -1.33 -46.90 4.52
CA GLN A 10 -1.21 -45.55 5.08
C GLN A 10 0.23 -45.02 5.14
N LEU A 11 1.22 -45.76 4.63
CA LEU A 11 2.64 -45.38 4.72
C LEU A 11 3.25 -44.80 3.43
N ILE A 12 2.49 -44.69 2.34
CA ILE A 12 2.99 -44.06 1.08
C ILE A 12 2.62 -42.57 0.98
N VAL A 13 1.70 -42.07 1.81
CA VAL A 13 1.34 -40.63 1.82
C VAL A 13 2.26 -39.79 2.72
N LEU A 14 3.06 -40.40 3.61
CA LEU A 14 3.88 -39.66 4.58
C LEU A 14 5.34 -39.40 4.16
N ILE A 15 5.80 -39.87 2.99
CA ILE A 15 7.19 -39.68 2.53
C ILE A 15 7.31 -38.65 1.38
N LEU A 16 6.18 -38.17 0.82
CA LEU A 16 6.19 -37.05 -0.13
C LEU A 16 6.24 -35.66 0.53
N LEU A 17 6.22 -35.58 1.86
CA LEU A 17 6.34 -34.31 2.62
C LEU A 17 7.77 -33.96 3.06
N LEU A 18 8.76 -34.82 2.83
CA LEU A 18 10.16 -34.56 3.20
C LEU A 18 11.06 -34.07 2.04
N GLY A 19 10.50 -33.94 0.83
CA GLY A 19 11.20 -33.44 -0.36
C GLY A 19 10.89 -32.00 -0.74
N ALA A 20 10.08 -31.27 0.06
CA ALA A 20 9.92 -29.84 -0.14
C ALA A 20 11.18 -29.15 0.39
N GLY A 21 12.18 -29.00 -0.49
CA GLY A 21 13.37 -28.21 -0.18
C GLY A 21 12.94 -26.91 0.48
N ILE A 22 13.51 -26.64 1.66
CA ILE A 22 13.36 -25.36 2.36
C ILE A 22 14.02 -24.32 1.45
N HIS A 23 13.24 -23.84 0.50
CA HIS A 23 13.64 -22.75 -0.36
C HIS A 23 13.28 -21.49 0.38
N THR A 24 14.32 -20.82 0.85
CA THR A 24 14.24 -19.47 1.39
C THR A 24 13.56 -18.59 0.34
N LEU A 25 12.28 -18.29 0.56
CA LEU A 25 11.68 -17.09 0.00
C LEU A 25 12.63 -15.96 0.42
N LYS A 26 13.29 -15.32 -0.55
CA LYS A 26 14.07 -14.11 -0.26
C LYS A 26 13.07 -13.05 0.19
N ALA A 27 12.81 -12.99 1.50
CA ALA A 27 12.06 -11.91 2.11
C ALA A 27 12.72 -10.60 1.66
N GLN A 28 11.90 -9.60 1.32
CA GLN A 28 12.47 -8.30 0.98
C GLN A 28 13.28 -7.81 2.19
N LYS A 29 14.53 -7.43 1.94
CA LYS A 29 15.43 -7.02 3.01
C LYS A 29 15.06 -5.61 3.45
N VAL A 30 14.70 -5.46 4.72
CA VAL A 30 14.54 -4.15 5.38
C VAL A 30 15.89 -3.45 5.41
N LYS A 31 15.92 -2.18 5.00
CA LYS A 31 17.10 -1.32 5.11
C LYS A 31 16.99 -0.49 6.37
N ASN A 32 17.99 -0.60 7.25
CA ASN A 32 18.07 0.21 8.47
C ASN A 32 19.10 1.32 8.29
N HIS A 33 18.72 2.53 8.66
CA HIS A 33 19.56 3.72 8.58
C HIS A 33 19.65 4.39 9.94
N SER A 34 20.80 5.00 10.24
CA SER A 34 20.98 5.86 11.41
C SER A 34 21.17 7.30 10.93
N LEU A 35 20.26 8.18 11.35
CA LEU A 35 20.24 9.59 11.00
C LEU A 35 20.51 10.42 12.27
N TYR A 36 21.55 11.24 12.29
CA TYR A 36 21.72 12.21 13.36
C TYR A 36 20.80 13.41 13.12
N SER A 37 19.90 13.68 14.06
CA SER A 37 18.96 14.79 13.97
C SER A 37 19.52 16.05 14.60
N LYS A 38 19.57 17.13 13.84
CA LYS A 38 19.97 18.45 14.33
C LYS A 38 18.88 19.08 15.20
N TYR A 39 17.61 18.73 14.99
CA TYR A 39 16.48 19.23 15.77
C TYR A 39 16.33 18.50 17.11
N LEU A 40 16.50 17.18 17.11
CA LEU A 40 16.38 16.34 18.32
C LEU A 40 17.69 16.20 19.10
N LYS A 41 18.84 16.52 18.48
CA LYS A 41 20.19 16.37 19.06
C LYS A 41 20.56 14.93 19.42
N GLU A 42 20.02 13.96 18.69
CA GLU A 42 20.24 12.52 18.91
C GLU A 42 20.26 11.74 17.59
N ARG A 43 20.68 10.47 17.63
CA ARG A 43 20.57 9.56 16.49
C ARG A 43 19.21 8.88 16.48
N ARG A 44 18.55 8.91 15.32
CA ARG A 44 17.29 8.23 15.04
C ARG A 44 17.51 7.06 14.09
N ASN A 45 16.88 5.94 14.39
CA ASN A 45 16.80 4.82 13.46
C ASN A 45 15.68 5.08 12.45
N ILE A 46 15.89 4.69 11.20
CA ILE A 46 14.89 4.74 10.13
C ILE A 46 14.88 3.38 9.43
N GLN A 47 13.71 2.75 9.37
CA GLN A 47 13.51 1.46 8.73
C GLN A 47 12.85 1.68 7.37
N VAL A 48 13.36 1.06 6.31
CA VAL A 48 12.82 1.24 4.96
C VAL A 48 12.56 -0.11 4.29
N GLN A 49 11.32 -0.32 3.84
CA GLN A 49 10.93 -1.38 2.92
C GLN A 49 10.70 -0.78 1.53
N LEU A 50 11.33 -1.36 0.53
CA LEU A 50 11.13 -1.01 -0.88
C LEU A 50 10.11 -1.95 -1.54
N PRO A 51 9.32 -1.47 -2.50
CA PRO A 51 8.39 -2.33 -3.23
C PRO A 51 9.12 -3.40 -4.07
N LYS A 52 8.40 -4.47 -4.45
CA LYS A 52 8.99 -5.68 -5.06
C LYS A 52 9.71 -5.38 -6.37
N ASP A 53 9.18 -4.44 -7.13
CA ASP A 53 9.67 -4.06 -8.43
C ASP A 53 10.72 -2.94 -8.39
N TYR A 54 11.04 -2.38 -7.22
CA TYR A 54 11.96 -1.24 -7.08
C TYR A 54 13.34 -1.51 -7.71
N ALA A 55 13.88 -2.72 -7.64
CA ALA A 55 15.21 -3.02 -8.20
C ALA A 55 15.21 -3.17 -9.73
N VAL A 56 14.03 -3.36 -10.34
CA VAL A 56 13.89 -3.71 -11.76
C VAL A 56 13.13 -2.64 -12.55
N SER A 57 12.78 -1.54 -11.90
CA SER A 57 11.98 -0.44 -12.41
C SER A 57 12.58 0.91 -12.02
N ASP A 58 12.51 1.88 -12.93
CA ASP A 58 12.93 3.27 -12.72
C ASP A 58 11.81 4.15 -12.16
N ARG A 59 10.67 3.55 -11.81
CA ARG A 59 9.52 4.23 -11.25
C ARG A 59 9.83 4.91 -9.92
N ALA A 60 9.04 5.95 -9.65
CA ALA A 60 8.96 6.61 -8.36
C ALA A 60 7.66 6.22 -7.64
N TYR A 61 7.71 6.10 -6.33
CA TYR A 61 6.64 5.47 -5.53
C TYR A 61 6.08 6.43 -4.48
N PRO A 62 4.80 6.30 -4.11
CA PRO A 62 4.27 6.93 -2.90
C PRO A 62 4.97 6.37 -1.66
N VAL A 63 4.99 7.17 -0.60
CA VAL A 63 5.72 6.84 0.62
C VAL A 63 4.76 6.80 1.81
N LEU A 64 4.69 5.66 2.48
CA LEU A 64 4.01 5.50 3.75
C LEU A 64 5.00 5.68 4.89
N ILE A 65 4.89 6.77 5.64
CA ILE A 65 5.68 7.07 6.82
C ILE A 65 4.86 6.66 8.05
N VAL A 66 5.43 5.77 8.85
CA VAL A 66 4.76 5.13 9.98
C VAL A 66 5.47 5.52 11.27
N LEU A 67 4.79 6.31 12.11
CA LEU A 67 5.22 6.56 13.48
C LEU A 67 5.09 5.27 14.32
N ASP A 68 5.76 5.21 15.47
CA ASP A 68 5.83 3.98 16.29
C ASP A 68 6.41 2.80 15.50
N GLY A 69 7.48 3.06 14.73
CA GLY A 69 8.09 2.07 13.83
C GLY A 69 8.52 0.77 14.52
N GLU A 70 8.90 0.83 15.80
CA GLU A 70 9.25 -0.34 16.62
C GLU A 70 8.10 -1.33 16.81
N TYR A 71 6.84 -0.89 16.63
CA TYR A 71 5.64 -1.73 16.79
C TYR A 71 4.89 -1.93 15.47
N VAL A 72 4.81 -0.91 14.62
CA VAL A 72 3.88 -0.88 13.48
C VAL A 72 4.54 -1.26 12.16
N PHE A 73 5.86 -1.08 12.02
CA PHE A 73 6.54 -1.19 10.74
C PHE A 73 6.34 -2.54 10.04
N ASP A 74 6.43 -3.65 10.78
CA ASP A 74 6.26 -4.99 10.21
C ASP A 74 4.84 -5.25 9.70
N TYR A 75 3.83 -4.77 10.42
CA TYR A 75 2.45 -4.82 9.95
C TYR A 75 2.27 -3.94 8.72
N ALA A 76 2.77 -2.70 8.75
CA ALA A 76 2.61 -1.74 7.66
C ALA A 76 3.22 -2.23 6.34
N ARG A 77 4.44 -2.80 6.37
CA ARG A 77 5.05 -3.38 5.16
C ARG A 77 4.30 -4.62 4.67
N GLY A 78 3.74 -5.41 5.58
CA GLY A 78 2.90 -6.55 5.26
C GLY A 78 1.60 -6.13 4.58
N ALA A 79 0.89 -5.16 5.14
CA ALA A 79 -0.32 -4.58 4.58
C ALA A 79 -0.06 -3.96 3.20
N ALA A 80 0.97 -3.13 3.06
CA ALA A 80 1.34 -2.56 1.77
C ALA A 80 1.64 -3.65 0.72
N SER A 81 2.40 -4.70 1.07
CA SER A 81 2.66 -5.82 0.15
C SER A 81 1.43 -6.67 -0.14
N PHE A 82 0.49 -6.77 0.79
CA PHE A 82 -0.75 -7.51 0.61
C PHE A 82 -1.69 -6.76 -0.34
N LEU A 83 -1.93 -5.47 -0.09
CA LEU A 83 -2.81 -4.64 -0.90
C LEU A 83 -2.30 -4.47 -2.33
N SER A 84 -0.98 -4.31 -2.50
CA SER A 84 -0.36 -4.12 -3.83
C SER A 84 0.00 -5.42 -4.56
N ASN A 85 -0.59 -6.55 -4.17
CA ASN A 85 -0.27 -7.84 -4.78
C ASN A 85 -0.81 -7.97 -6.23
N ALA A 86 -0.57 -9.12 -6.86
CA ALA A 86 -0.97 -9.41 -8.24
C ALA A 86 -2.49 -9.48 -8.51
N PHE A 87 -3.31 -9.32 -7.48
CA PHE A 87 -4.77 -9.28 -7.47
C PHE A 87 -5.30 -7.95 -6.92
N GLY A 88 -4.41 -7.03 -6.55
CA GLY A 88 -4.76 -5.77 -5.92
C GLY A 88 -4.82 -4.62 -6.91
N PHE A 89 -5.73 -3.69 -6.65
CA PHE A 89 -5.83 -2.41 -7.35
C PHE A 89 -4.98 -1.35 -6.62
N PHE A 90 -3.94 -1.74 -5.88
CA PHE A 90 -3.22 -0.81 -5.01
C PHE A 90 -1.84 -0.44 -5.57
N PRO A 91 -1.37 0.80 -5.39
CA PRO A 91 -0.01 1.16 -5.76
C PRO A 91 1.01 0.44 -4.88
N GLN A 92 2.17 0.16 -5.45
CA GLN A 92 3.36 -0.24 -4.72
C GLN A 92 3.86 0.94 -3.88
N LEU A 93 4.23 0.70 -2.61
CA LEU A 93 4.66 1.76 -1.68
C LEU A 93 6.10 1.56 -1.19
N ILE A 94 6.81 2.66 -0.98
CA ILE A 94 7.96 2.67 -0.05
C ILE A 94 7.38 2.81 1.35
N VAL A 95 7.72 1.90 2.27
CA VAL A 95 7.28 2.00 3.68
C VAL A 95 8.47 2.41 4.53
N VAL A 96 8.30 3.48 5.31
CA VAL A 96 9.32 4.08 6.17
C VAL A 96 8.83 4.05 7.61
N GLY A 97 9.47 3.25 8.46
CA GLY A 97 9.20 3.21 9.89
C GLY A 97 10.10 4.17 10.65
N ILE A 98 9.52 4.92 11.60
CA ILE A 98 10.23 5.83 12.50
C ILE A 98 10.13 5.30 13.93
N PRO A 99 11.07 4.45 14.38
CA PRO A 99 11.14 4.05 15.78
C PRO A 99 11.32 5.22 16.74
N ASN A 100 10.73 5.12 17.92
CA ASN A 100 10.92 6.09 19.00
C ASN A 100 12.24 5.89 19.76
N THR A 101 12.79 6.99 20.28
CA THR A 101 13.79 6.97 21.38
C THR A 101 13.12 7.36 22.69
N ASP A 102 12.35 8.45 22.67
CA ASP A 102 11.45 8.90 23.73
C ASP A 102 10.09 9.26 23.12
N ARG A 103 9.19 8.28 23.14
CA ARG A 103 7.85 8.40 22.54
C ARG A 103 7.02 9.51 23.18
N ASN A 104 7.14 9.72 24.49
CA ASN A 104 6.32 10.71 25.19
C ASN A 104 6.77 12.12 24.86
N ARG A 105 8.09 12.38 24.89
CA ARG A 105 8.67 13.66 24.47
C ARG A 105 8.29 14.03 23.05
N ASP A 106 8.35 13.06 22.14
CA ASP A 106 8.17 13.29 20.71
C ASP A 106 6.71 13.36 20.28
N LEU A 107 5.84 12.53 20.88
CA LEU A 107 4.46 12.34 20.42
C LEU A 107 3.37 12.96 21.30
N PHE A 108 3.70 13.47 22.49
CA PHE A 108 2.72 14.12 23.36
C PHE A 108 2.50 15.58 22.95
N VAL A 109 1.35 15.87 22.36
CA VAL A 109 0.95 17.21 21.95
C VAL A 109 0.19 17.91 23.08
N ASP A 110 0.87 18.80 23.80
CA ASP A 110 0.27 19.60 24.87
C ASP A 110 -0.18 21.01 24.44
N LEU A 111 0.01 21.33 23.15
CA LEU A 111 -0.32 22.60 22.50
C LEU A 111 0.43 23.82 23.05
N LYS A 112 1.52 23.63 23.80
CA LYS A 112 2.37 24.75 24.23
C LYS A 112 3.24 25.25 23.07
N PRO A 113 3.50 26.58 22.98
CA PRO A 113 4.32 27.16 21.91
C PRO A 113 5.74 26.61 21.81
N ASP A 114 6.28 26.07 22.91
CA ASP A 114 7.63 25.52 23.05
C ASP A 114 7.63 24.02 23.38
N GLY A 115 6.50 23.34 23.13
CA GLY A 115 6.36 21.92 23.40
C GLY A 115 7.42 21.06 22.70
N PRO A 116 7.98 20.03 23.36
CA PRO A 116 9.10 19.25 22.83
C PRO A 116 8.76 18.54 21.51
N TYR A 117 7.49 18.18 21.30
CA TYR A 117 6.98 17.57 20.08
C TYR A 117 7.22 18.41 18.81
N LEU A 118 7.36 19.74 18.94
CA LEU A 118 7.66 20.62 17.81
C LEU A 118 9.01 20.31 17.19
N LYS A 119 10.02 19.89 17.99
CA LYS A 119 11.32 19.44 17.47
C LYS A 119 11.19 18.14 16.69
N PHE A 120 10.28 17.25 17.10
CA PHE A 120 10.00 16.03 16.36
C PHE A 120 9.31 16.32 15.02
N ILE A 121 8.39 17.28 14.98
CA ILE A 121 7.78 17.76 13.73
C ILE A 121 8.86 18.32 12.79
N SER A 122 9.78 19.16 13.29
CA SER A 122 10.89 19.67 12.48
C SER A 122 11.83 18.57 11.97
N PHE A 123 12.06 17.52 12.77
CA PHE A 123 12.79 16.33 12.33
C PHE A 123 12.07 15.62 11.17
N LEU A 124 10.76 15.42 11.26
CA LEU A 124 9.98 14.83 10.17
C LEU A 124 10.06 15.68 8.90
N GLU A 125 9.79 16.99 9.03
CA GLU A 125 9.72 17.93 7.91
C GLU A 125 11.05 18.13 7.20
N HIS A 126 12.11 18.43 7.94
CA HIS A 126 13.37 18.87 7.34
C HIS A 126 14.41 17.77 7.17
N GLU A 127 14.31 16.69 7.96
CA GLU A 127 15.34 15.63 7.96
C GLU A 127 14.81 14.32 7.38
N VAL A 128 13.63 13.83 7.79
CA VAL A 128 13.07 12.57 7.29
C VAL A 128 12.62 12.70 5.83
N LEU A 129 11.81 13.70 5.50
CA LEU A 129 11.37 13.91 4.11
C LEU A 129 12.55 14.14 3.16
N SER A 130 13.53 14.93 3.60
CA SER A 130 14.78 15.15 2.84
C SER A 130 15.59 13.86 2.66
N PHE A 131 15.73 13.05 3.71
CA PHE A 131 16.39 11.75 3.65
C PHE A 131 15.73 10.83 2.62
N ILE A 132 14.39 10.77 2.60
CA ILE A 132 13.63 9.94 1.68
C ILE A 132 13.85 10.41 0.24
N LYS A 133 13.61 11.70 -0.03
CA LYS A 133 13.73 12.31 -1.36
C LYS A 133 15.12 12.13 -1.97
N ASN A 134 16.17 12.24 -1.17
CA ASN A 134 17.55 12.18 -1.66
C ASN A 134 18.08 10.75 -1.88
N ARG A 135 17.41 9.72 -1.34
CA ARG A 135 17.92 8.33 -1.37
C ARG A 135 17.03 7.35 -2.10
N TYR A 136 15.75 7.66 -2.23
CA TYR A 136 14.77 6.79 -2.87
C TYR A 136 14.01 7.54 -3.94
N ARG A 137 13.53 6.80 -4.94
CA ARG A 137 12.63 7.31 -5.96
C ARG A 137 11.23 7.44 -5.36
N SER A 138 10.99 8.53 -4.63
CA SER A 138 9.64 8.92 -4.19
C SER A 138 8.98 9.82 -5.22
N ASN A 139 7.66 9.73 -5.35
CA ASN A 139 6.88 10.51 -6.33
C ASN A 139 6.27 11.81 -5.76
N GLY A 140 6.55 12.14 -4.49
CA GLY A 140 6.00 13.33 -3.82
C GLY A 140 4.61 13.13 -3.24
N PHE A 141 4.12 11.89 -3.13
CA PHE A 141 2.89 11.57 -2.39
C PHE A 141 3.24 10.87 -1.07
N GLU A 142 3.29 11.66 0.00
CA GLU A 142 3.64 11.20 1.33
C GLU A 142 2.41 11.02 2.22
N ILE A 143 2.32 9.84 2.85
CA ILE A 143 1.27 9.45 3.77
C ILE A 143 1.89 9.38 5.17
N LEU A 144 1.31 10.10 6.14
CA LEU A 144 1.72 10.02 7.54
C LEU A 144 0.70 9.23 8.35
N TYR A 145 1.15 8.12 8.93
CA TYR A 145 0.37 7.31 9.86
C TYR A 145 0.83 7.50 11.30
N GLY A 146 -0.11 7.62 12.23
CA GLY A 146 0.16 7.51 13.66
C GLY A 146 -1.00 6.92 14.46
N TRP A 147 -0.66 6.26 15.56
CA TRP A 147 -1.61 5.63 16.49
C TRP A 147 -1.56 6.27 17.88
N SER A 148 -2.73 6.43 18.52
CA SER A 148 -2.84 6.97 19.88
C SER A 148 -2.18 8.37 19.98
N SER A 149 -1.16 8.58 20.82
CA SER A 149 -0.38 9.83 20.84
C SER A 149 0.18 10.23 19.47
N GLY A 150 0.61 9.25 18.67
CA GLY A 150 1.05 9.49 17.29
C GLY A 150 -0.06 10.08 16.42
N ALA A 151 -1.31 9.64 16.59
CA ALA A 151 -2.45 10.25 15.92
C ALA A 151 -2.67 11.72 16.33
N GLY A 152 -2.31 12.09 17.57
CA GLY A 152 -2.30 13.47 18.04
C GLY A 152 -1.31 14.35 17.28
N ILE A 153 -0.07 13.87 17.06
CA ILE A 153 0.94 14.53 16.21
C ILE A 153 0.45 14.67 14.79
N VAL A 154 -0.05 13.58 14.19
CA VAL A 154 -0.57 13.59 12.83
C VAL A 154 -1.69 14.63 12.69
N ASN A 155 -2.60 14.71 13.66
CA ASN A 155 -3.66 15.71 13.67
C ASN A 155 -3.11 17.14 13.78
N TYR A 156 -2.13 17.36 14.66
CA TYR A 156 -1.50 18.68 14.81
C TYR A 156 -0.90 19.14 13.48
N ILE A 157 -0.15 18.26 12.81
CA ILE A 157 0.46 18.56 11.51
C ILE A 157 -0.62 18.81 10.46
N ALA A 158 -1.66 17.97 10.39
CA ALA A 158 -2.75 18.14 9.44
C ALA A 158 -3.43 19.52 9.59
N VAL A 159 -3.46 20.08 10.79
CA VAL A 159 -4.07 21.39 11.07
C VAL A 159 -3.10 22.55 10.81
N LYS A 160 -1.86 22.48 11.31
CA LYS A 160 -0.90 23.61 11.28
C LYS A 160 -0.05 23.64 10.00
N ASN A 161 0.26 22.48 9.45
CA ASN A 161 1.01 22.34 8.20
C ASN A 161 0.32 21.34 7.25
N PRO A 162 -0.89 21.67 6.77
CA PRO A 162 -1.77 20.81 5.95
C PRO A 162 -1.17 20.41 4.59
N LYS A 163 -0.06 21.04 4.17
CA LYS A 163 0.63 20.78 2.90
C LYS A 163 1.89 19.94 3.07
N LEU A 164 2.24 19.58 4.30
CA LEU A 164 3.46 18.81 4.58
C LEU A 164 3.36 17.35 4.11
N PHE A 165 2.14 16.79 4.15
CA PHE A 165 1.83 15.45 3.68
C PHE A 165 0.56 15.50 2.83
N ASN A 166 0.39 14.52 1.95
CA ASN A 166 -0.79 14.41 1.09
C ASN A 166 -1.90 13.60 1.75
N ALA A 167 -1.55 12.72 2.69
CA ALA A 167 -2.52 11.91 3.40
C ALA A 167 -2.15 11.73 4.88
N TYR A 168 -3.16 11.77 5.73
CA TYR A 168 -3.05 11.70 7.18
C TYR A 168 -3.92 10.54 7.69
N ILE A 169 -3.31 9.53 8.30
CA ILE A 169 -4.02 8.38 8.87
C ILE A 169 -3.85 8.39 10.39
N LEU A 170 -4.97 8.58 11.09
CA LEU A 170 -5.05 8.73 12.54
C LEU A 170 -5.77 7.51 13.12
N ALA A 171 -5.03 6.60 13.74
CA ALA A 171 -5.58 5.39 14.36
C ALA A 171 -5.72 5.52 15.89
N GLY A 172 -6.80 4.99 16.46
CA GLY A 172 -7.04 5.10 17.91
C GLY A 172 -7.12 6.56 18.38
N ALA A 173 -7.72 7.42 17.56
CA ALA A 173 -7.77 8.86 17.70
C ALA A 173 -9.05 9.34 18.39
N GLY A 174 -8.99 10.55 18.95
CA GLY A 174 -10.14 11.27 19.49
C GLY A 174 -9.67 12.63 20.00
N ILE A 175 -10.51 13.66 19.90
CA ILE A 175 -10.16 15.01 20.35
C ILE A 175 -10.88 15.37 21.65
N GLY A 176 -10.18 16.12 22.50
CA GLY A 176 -10.76 16.79 23.68
C GLY A 176 -10.99 18.28 23.45
N PRO A 177 -11.54 19.02 24.44
CA PRO A 177 -11.90 20.42 24.29
C PRO A 177 -10.76 21.35 23.86
N LYS A 178 -9.54 21.12 24.36
CA LYS A 178 -8.37 21.93 23.98
C LYS A 178 -8.00 21.75 22.51
N THR A 179 -7.98 20.51 22.02
CA THR A 179 -7.70 20.19 20.62
C THR A 179 -8.82 20.70 19.71
N GLU A 180 -10.07 20.62 20.14
CA GLU A 180 -11.21 21.21 19.42
C GLU A 180 -11.05 22.72 19.24
N ALA A 181 -10.73 23.44 20.32
CA ALA A 181 -10.49 24.89 20.28
C ALA A 181 -9.30 25.26 19.38
N PHE A 182 -8.23 24.45 19.44
CA PHE A 182 -7.07 24.60 18.56
C PHE A 182 -7.44 24.44 17.08
N ILE A 183 -8.16 23.36 16.71
CA ILE A 183 -8.61 23.14 15.32
C ILE A 183 -9.48 24.31 14.84
N LYS A 184 -10.44 24.78 15.66
CA LYS A 184 -11.30 25.94 15.31
C LYS A 184 -10.50 27.21 15.03
N THR A 185 -9.41 27.40 15.76
CA THR A 185 -8.59 28.61 15.66
C THR A 185 -7.66 28.56 14.44
N GLU A 186 -7.03 27.39 14.23
CA GLU A 186 -5.87 27.23 13.37
C GLU A 186 -6.24 26.69 11.98
N LEU A 187 -7.23 25.80 11.89
CA LEU A 187 -7.63 25.23 10.62
C LEU A 187 -8.44 26.26 9.82
N LYS A 188 -7.88 26.73 8.70
CA LYS A 188 -8.58 27.61 7.77
C LYS A 188 -9.29 26.78 6.69
N PRO A 189 -10.47 27.20 6.18
CA PRO A 189 -11.18 26.43 5.16
C PRO A 189 -10.36 26.17 3.88
N GLU A 190 -9.47 27.08 3.50
CA GLU A 190 -8.62 26.97 2.29
C GLU A 190 -7.21 26.39 2.57
N SER A 191 -7.06 25.70 3.71
CA SER A 191 -5.78 25.18 4.17
C SER A 191 -5.22 24.06 3.28
N TYR A 192 -6.10 23.23 2.69
CA TYR A 192 -5.70 22.10 1.85
C TYR A 192 -5.82 22.44 0.37
N THR A 193 -4.91 21.90 -0.42
CA THR A 193 -5.02 21.93 -1.88
C THR A 193 -5.77 20.69 -2.37
N GLN A 194 -5.23 19.52 -2.03
CA GLN A 194 -5.84 18.20 -2.23
C GLN A 194 -5.16 17.26 -1.24
N ALA A 195 -5.88 16.81 -0.23
CA ALA A 195 -5.36 15.94 0.82
C ALA A 195 -6.41 14.92 1.28
N PHE A 196 -5.94 13.86 1.92
CA PHE A 196 -6.75 12.80 2.48
C PHE A 196 -6.60 12.77 4.01
N LEU A 197 -7.70 12.62 4.74
CA LEU A 197 -7.66 12.38 6.19
C LEU A 197 -8.56 11.21 6.56
N PHE A 198 -7.96 10.14 7.07
CA PHE A 198 -8.70 9.04 7.68
C PHE A 198 -8.47 9.05 9.18
N ALA A 199 -9.54 9.06 9.97
CA ALA A 199 -9.44 8.98 11.42
C ALA A 199 -10.31 7.86 11.97
N SER A 200 -9.79 7.11 12.93
CA SER A 200 -10.49 5.96 13.50
C SER A 200 -10.30 5.82 15.00
N ALA A 201 -11.26 5.21 15.66
CA ALA A 201 -11.26 4.95 17.10
C ALA A 201 -11.92 3.61 17.40
N GLU A 202 -11.56 3.00 18.52
CA GLU A 202 -12.20 1.79 19.04
C GLU A 202 -13.33 2.05 20.04
N GLY A 203 -14.34 1.18 19.99
CA GLY A 203 -15.38 0.98 21.00
C GLY A 203 -16.30 2.19 21.26
N SER A 204 -17.02 2.14 22.38
CA SER A 204 -17.85 3.22 22.94
C SER A 204 -17.10 4.04 24.00
N THR A 205 -15.79 4.20 23.80
CA THR A 205 -14.88 4.85 24.76
C THR A 205 -14.92 6.38 24.63
N PRO A 206 -14.33 7.15 25.58
CA PRO A 206 -14.15 8.59 25.42
C PRO A 206 -13.45 8.99 24.12
N ARG A 207 -12.64 8.10 23.52
CA ARG A 207 -12.01 8.34 22.20
C ARG A 207 -13.02 8.34 21.07
N ALA A 208 -13.99 7.42 21.09
CA ALA A 208 -15.03 7.38 20.06
C ALA A 208 -15.92 8.62 20.12
N GLU A 209 -16.27 9.11 21.31
CA GLU A 209 -16.95 10.39 21.47
C GLU A 209 -16.08 11.57 21.01
N GLY A 210 -14.80 11.56 21.35
CA GLY A 210 -13.83 12.53 20.81
C GLY A 210 -13.72 12.48 19.29
N LEU A 211 -13.80 11.29 18.68
CA LEU A 211 -13.76 11.10 17.23
C LEU A 211 -15.03 11.65 16.57
N LYS A 212 -16.21 11.39 17.16
CA LYS A 212 -17.49 11.97 16.69
C LYS A 212 -17.47 13.50 16.74
N LYS A 213 -16.91 14.08 17.82
CA LYS A 213 -16.70 15.54 17.91
C LYS A 213 -15.76 16.06 16.82
N HIS A 214 -14.69 15.33 16.54
CA HIS A 214 -13.76 15.69 15.46
C HIS A 214 -14.45 15.70 14.09
N ARG A 215 -15.25 14.66 13.80
CA ARG A 215 -16.05 14.57 12.58
C ARG A 215 -17.03 15.76 12.46
N ALA A 216 -17.79 16.03 13.51
CA ALA A 216 -18.74 17.15 13.52
C ALA A 216 -18.04 18.49 13.32
N LEU A 217 -16.83 18.66 13.88
CA LEU A 217 -16.04 19.86 13.69
C LEU A 217 -15.57 20.03 12.23
N LEU A 218 -15.02 18.99 11.60
CA LEU A 218 -14.63 19.08 10.19
C LEU A 218 -15.82 19.32 9.27
N GLN A 219 -16.98 18.72 9.59
CA GLN A 219 -18.21 18.99 8.85
C GLN A 219 -18.65 20.46 8.96
N ALA A 220 -18.55 21.06 10.16
CA ALA A 220 -18.89 22.47 10.37
C ALA A 220 -17.89 23.43 9.71
N LEU A 221 -16.59 23.11 9.73
CA LEU A 221 -15.55 23.93 9.11
C LEU A 221 -15.52 23.82 7.59
N ASN A 222 -15.98 22.68 7.04
CA ASN A 222 -16.00 22.38 5.62
C ASN A 222 -14.68 22.72 4.89
N PRO A 223 -13.54 22.13 5.32
CA PRO A 223 -12.24 22.44 4.72
C PRO A 223 -12.21 22.01 3.26
N LYS A 224 -11.98 22.96 2.36
CA LYS A 224 -11.87 22.71 0.93
C LYS A 224 -10.58 21.94 0.63
N GLY A 225 -10.64 21.08 -0.37
CA GLY A 225 -9.50 20.26 -0.78
C GLY A 225 -9.17 19.11 0.18
N LEU A 226 -9.98 18.84 1.20
CA LEU A 226 -9.81 17.71 2.11
C LEU A 226 -10.88 16.63 1.84
N ASP A 227 -10.45 15.46 1.40
CA ASP A 227 -11.28 14.25 1.39
C ASP A 227 -11.07 13.53 2.72
N TRP A 228 -12.14 13.34 3.50
CA TRP A 228 -12.02 12.81 4.85
C TRP A 228 -13.05 11.74 5.19
N GLU A 229 -12.65 10.79 6.02
CA GLU A 229 -13.51 9.74 6.55
C GLU A 229 -13.20 9.43 8.02
N PHE A 230 -14.25 9.12 8.78
CA PHE A 230 -14.16 8.77 10.19
C PHE A 230 -14.82 7.42 10.45
N LYS A 231 -14.11 6.52 11.13
CA LYS A 231 -14.59 5.16 11.40
C LYS A 231 -14.47 4.77 12.88
N VAL A 232 -15.57 4.32 13.47
CA VAL A 232 -15.57 3.72 14.81
C VAL A 232 -15.58 2.20 14.67
N TYR A 233 -14.66 1.53 15.36
CA TYR A 233 -14.58 0.08 15.42
C TYR A 233 -15.24 -0.44 16.69
N GLU A 234 -16.50 -0.84 16.57
CA GLU A 234 -17.25 -1.43 17.69
C GLU A 234 -16.57 -2.72 18.19
N ASN A 235 -16.58 -2.91 19.52
CA ASN A 235 -16.05 -4.11 20.18
C ASN A 235 -14.58 -4.45 19.86
N GLN A 236 -13.74 -3.44 19.58
CA GLN A 236 -12.31 -3.61 19.36
C GLN A 236 -11.49 -3.04 20.52
N SER A 237 -10.28 -3.57 20.70
CA SER A 237 -9.31 -3.03 21.66
C SER A 237 -8.54 -1.84 21.08
N HIS A 238 -7.90 -1.04 21.94
CA HIS A 238 -7.09 0.10 21.49
C HIS A 238 -5.92 -0.34 20.61
N VAL A 239 -5.33 -1.51 20.90
CA VAL A 239 -4.28 -2.12 20.08
C VAL A 239 -4.83 -2.61 18.74
N ALA A 240 -6.04 -3.16 18.68
CA ALA A 240 -6.65 -3.57 17.42
C ALA A 240 -6.89 -2.38 16.47
N ALA A 241 -7.17 -1.18 17.00
CA ALA A 241 -7.29 0.02 16.19
C ALA A 241 -5.96 0.40 15.47
N MET A 242 -4.81 0.03 16.03
CA MET A 242 -3.50 0.27 15.42
C MET A 242 -3.42 -0.36 14.02
N SER A 243 -3.65 -1.67 13.92
CA SER A 243 -3.58 -2.38 12.64
C SER A 243 -4.77 -2.06 11.72
N LYS A 244 -6.00 -2.08 12.26
CA LYS A 244 -7.22 -1.83 11.47
C LYS A 244 -7.24 -0.41 10.89
N GLY A 245 -6.86 0.59 11.67
CA GLY A 245 -6.81 1.98 11.22
C GLY A 245 -5.77 2.21 10.13
N LEU A 246 -4.63 1.51 10.17
CA LEU A 246 -3.64 1.56 9.09
C LEU A 246 -4.21 0.96 7.80
N TYR A 247 -4.79 -0.23 7.88
CA TYR A 247 -5.33 -0.93 6.72
C TYR A 247 -6.48 -0.14 6.06
N ASP A 248 -7.50 0.24 6.84
CA ASP A 248 -8.65 0.96 6.32
C ASP A 248 -8.29 2.37 5.86
N GLY A 249 -7.32 3.02 6.53
CA GLY A 249 -6.82 4.32 6.11
C GLY A 249 -6.10 4.26 4.77
N LEU A 250 -5.33 3.20 4.52
CA LEU A 250 -4.72 2.97 3.21
C LEU A 250 -5.79 2.74 2.14
N GLU A 251 -6.75 1.85 2.40
CA GLU A 251 -7.90 1.62 1.50
C GLU A 251 -8.64 2.92 1.17
N PHE A 252 -8.89 3.77 2.16
CA PHE A 252 -9.49 5.08 1.96
C PHE A 252 -8.64 6.00 1.08
N VAL A 253 -7.35 6.14 1.39
CA VAL A 253 -6.43 7.03 0.65
C VAL A 253 -6.37 6.64 -0.82
N PHE A 254 -6.37 5.34 -1.12
CA PHE A 254 -6.24 4.83 -2.49
C PHE A 254 -7.56 4.32 -3.08
N LYS A 255 -8.72 4.69 -2.51
CA LYS A 255 -10.04 4.19 -2.93
C LYS A 255 -10.30 4.37 -4.43
N SER A 256 -9.83 5.46 -5.03
CA SER A 256 -10.01 5.74 -6.46
C SER A 256 -9.14 4.88 -7.37
N TYR A 257 -8.23 4.07 -6.84
CA TYR A 257 -7.57 3.07 -7.67
C TYR A 257 -8.51 1.88 -7.96
N HIS A 258 -9.50 1.61 -7.11
CA HIS A 258 -10.56 0.66 -7.41
C HIS A 258 -11.48 1.26 -8.48
N ILE A 259 -11.13 1.00 -9.73
CA ILE A 259 -11.87 1.49 -10.89
C ILE A 259 -13.28 0.87 -10.93
N PRO A 260 -14.35 1.69 -11.11
CA PRO A 260 -15.71 1.17 -11.21
C PRO A 260 -15.90 0.23 -12.41
N GLU A 261 -16.72 -0.81 -12.23
CA GLU A 261 -17.05 -1.78 -13.28
C GLU A 261 -17.71 -1.11 -14.51
N SER A 262 -18.47 -0.05 -14.28
CA SER A 262 -19.06 0.75 -15.36
C SER A 262 -18.02 1.36 -16.30
N ILE A 263 -16.78 1.59 -15.84
CA ILE A 263 -15.68 2.10 -16.66
C ILE A 263 -14.88 0.95 -17.27
N THR A 264 -14.66 -0.14 -16.53
CA THR A 264 -13.87 -1.28 -17.04
C THR A 264 -14.54 -1.95 -18.24
N THR A 265 -15.88 -2.04 -18.24
CA THR A 265 -16.66 -2.65 -19.31
C THR A 265 -16.68 -1.85 -20.62
N GLU A 266 -16.32 -0.56 -20.59
CA GLU A 266 -16.24 0.27 -21.80
C GLU A 266 -14.96 0.04 -22.64
N GLY A 267 -13.97 -0.70 -22.11
CA GLY A 267 -12.78 -1.09 -22.86
C GLY A 267 -11.47 -0.41 -22.44
N ALA A 268 -10.39 -0.76 -23.13
CA ALA A 268 -9.02 -0.48 -22.69
C ALA A 268 -8.69 1.02 -22.56
N GLU A 269 -9.13 1.84 -23.52
CA GLU A 269 -8.84 3.27 -23.49
C GLU A 269 -9.54 3.99 -22.34
N LYS A 270 -10.73 3.54 -21.95
CA LYS A 270 -11.47 4.13 -20.82
C LYS A 270 -10.77 3.84 -19.50
N VAL A 271 -10.27 2.62 -19.34
CA VAL A 271 -9.42 2.24 -18.20
C VAL A 271 -8.15 3.08 -18.16
N ILE A 272 -7.44 3.20 -19.29
CA ILE A 272 -6.19 3.99 -19.38
C ILE A 272 -6.45 5.47 -19.04
N ASN A 273 -7.51 6.06 -19.59
CA ASN A 273 -7.87 7.44 -19.33
C ASN A 273 -8.30 7.66 -17.88
N TYR A 274 -9.06 6.73 -17.29
CA TYR A 274 -9.45 6.80 -15.88
C TYR A 274 -8.24 6.96 -14.96
N TYR A 275 -7.27 6.06 -15.06
CA TYR A 275 -6.05 6.13 -14.24
C TYR A 275 -5.20 7.36 -14.57
N ARG A 276 -5.21 7.83 -15.82
CA ARG A 276 -4.54 9.10 -16.18
C ARG A 276 -5.15 10.28 -15.42
N ASP A 277 -6.47 10.34 -15.36
CA ASP A 277 -7.21 11.44 -14.75
C ASP A 277 -7.08 11.47 -13.22
N LEU A 278 -6.70 10.35 -12.59
CA LEU A 278 -6.43 10.30 -11.15
C LEU A 278 -5.29 11.23 -10.72
N LYS A 279 -4.43 11.69 -11.64
CA LYS A 279 -3.40 12.70 -11.34
C LYS A 279 -3.99 13.95 -10.67
N ARG A 280 -5.24 14.32 -10.96
CA ARG A 280 -5.90 15.47 -10.31
C ARG A 280 -6.13 15.29 -8.81
N PHE A 281 -6.25 14.04 -8.34
CA PHE A 281 -6.49 13.71 -6.94
C PHE A 281 -5.20 13.42 -6.18
N TYR A 282 -4.22 12.79 -6.84
CA TYR A 282 -3.01 12.34 -6.17
C TYR A 282 -1.79 13.27 -6.43
N GLY A 283 -1.87 14.19 -7.38
CA GLY A 283 -0.76 15.11 -7.69
C GLY A 283 0.41 14.47 -8.45
N TYR A 284 0.40 13.15 -8.67
CA TYR A 284 1.36 12.43 -9.52
C TYR A 284 0.67 11.64 -10.62
N GLN A 285 1.42 11.25 -11.65
CA GLN A 285 0.89 10.39 -12.70
C GLN A 285 0.60 9.00 -12.13
N VAL A 286 -0.67 8.70 -11.88
CA VAL A 286 -1.07 7.37 -11.43
C VAL A 286 -0.88 6.39 -12.58
N GLU A 287 -0.22 5.30 -12.25
CA GLU A 287 -0.05 4.15 -13.13
C GLU A 287 -1.05 3.06 -12.75
N ILE A 288 -1.47 2.28 -13.74
CA ILE A 288 -2.37 1.15 -13.52
C ILE A 288 -1.61 0.08 -12.72
N PRO A 289 -2.11 -0.36 -11.55
CA PRO A 289 -1.53 -1.47 -10.82
C PRO A 289 -1.42 -2.73 -11.67
N GLU A 290 -0.36 -3.50 -11.47
CA GLU A 290 -0.14 -4.76 -12.18
C GLU A 290 -1.32 -5.74 -11.98
N GLY A 291 -1.87 -5.80 -10.76
CA GLY A 291 -3.04 -6.61 -10.45
C GLY A 291 -4.30 -6.16 -11.20
N ALA A 292 -4.57 -4.86 -11.22
CA ALA A 292 -5.68 -4.29 -11.99
C ALA A 292 -5.55 -4.58 -13.49
N LEU A 293 -4.35 -4.47 -14.07
CA LEU A 293 -4.12 -4.86 -15.47
C LEU A 293 -4.46 -6.32 -15.73
N ASN A 294 -3.99 -7.22 -14.86
CA ASN A 294 -4.26 -8.65 -14.97
C ASN A 294 -5.76 -8.95 -14.86
N GLU A 295 -6.42 -8.45 -13.82
CA GLU A 295 -7.84 -8.70 -13.55
C GLU A 295 -8.75 -8.09 -14.63
N ILE A 296 -8.60 -6.80 -14.95
CA ILE A 296 -9.44 -6.14 -15.95
C ILE A 296 -9.25 -6.78 -17.33
N SER A 297 -8.02 -7.13 -17.70
CA SER A 297 -7.76 -7.78 -19.00
C SER A 297 -8.44 -9.13 -19.14
N SER A 298 -8.70 -9.84 -18.04
CA SER A 298 -9.39 -11.13 -18.06
C SER A 298 -10.89 -11.02 -18.38
N ALA A 299 -11.50 -9.87 -18.06
CA ALA A 299 -12.91 -9.58 -18.32
C ALA A 299 -13.15 -8.88 -19.68
N LEU A 300 -12.11 -8.29 -20.27
CA LEU A 300 -12.18 -7.59 -21.55
C LEU A 300 -12.17 -8.55 -22.75
N GLN A 301 -12.82 -8.11 -23.84
CA GLN A 301 -12.69 -8.78 -25.14
C GLN A 301 -11.21 -8.89 -25.56
N PRO A 302 -10.76 -10.00 -26.18
CA PRO A 302 -9.33 -10.31 -26.31
C PRO A 302 -8.48 -9.21 -26.96
N LYS A 303 -9.00 -8.53 -27.99
CA LYS A 303 -8.30 -7.41 -28.64
C LYS A 303 -8.13 -6.20 -27.72
N GLN A 304 -9.15 -5.88 -26.93
CA GLN A 304 -9.10 -4.80 -25.92
C GLN A 304 -8.17 -5.19 -24.77
N ALA A 305 -8.25 -6.44 -24.31
CA ALA A 305 -7.35 -6.97 -23.30
C ALA A 305 -5.87 -6.86 -23.72
N ILE A 306 -5.53 -7.25 -24.96
CA ILE A 306 -4.17 -7.11 -25.51
C ILE A 306 -3.74 -5.64 -25.53
N ARG A 307 -4.61 -4.72 -25.97
CA ARG A 307 -4.31 -3.27 -25.99
C ARG A 307 -3.99 -2.73 -24.59
N LEU A 308 -4.73 -3.17 -23.57
CA LEU A 308 -4.50 -2.81 -22.17
C LEU A 308 -3.19 -3.41 -21.64
N LEU A 309 -2.93 -4.69 -21.95
CA LEU A 309 -1.72 -5.39 -21.52
C LEU A 309 -0.46 -4.83 -22.20
N ASP A 310 -0.54 -4.39 -23.46
CA ASP A 310 0.55 -3.68 -24.14
C ASP A 310 0.86 -2.34 -23.49
N TYR A 311 -0.16 -1.62 -23.00
CA TYR A 311 0.06 -0.44 -22.15
C TYR A 311 0.73 -0.84 -20.84
N GLY A 312 0.26 -1.92 -20.21
CA GLY A 312 0.86 -2.50 -19.02
C GLY A 312 2.35 -2.83 -19.18
N LEU A 313 2.76 -3.44 -20.30
CA LEU A 313 4.16 -3.78 -20.56
C LEU A 313 5.06 -2.56 -20.78
N LYS A 314 4.51 -1.37 -21.07
CA LYS A 314 5.29 -0.12 -21.05
C LYS A 314 5.64 0.31 -19.62
N ILE A 315 4.76 0.01 -18.67
CA ILE A 315 4.95 0.30 -17.23
C ILE A 315 5.79 -0.79 -16.56
N TYR A 316 5.50 -2.05 -16.90
CA TYR A 316 6.10 -3.25 -16.32
C TYR A 316 6.77 -4.12 -17.39
N PRO A 317 7.87 -3.66 -18.03
CA PRO A 317 8.49 -4.36 -19.16
C PRO A 317 9.07 -5.73 -18.83
N LYS A 318 9.20 -6.07 -17.54
CA LYS A 318 9.70 -7.35 -17.03
C LYS A 318 8.62 -8.14 -16.28
N SER A 319 7.35 -7.78 -16.41
CA SER A 319 6.26 -8.51 -15.76
C SER A 319 5.99 -9.82 -16.49
N SER A 320 6.38 -10.94 -15.87
CA SER A 320 6.00 -12.26 -16.38
C SER A 320 4.48 -12.49 -16.29
N LEU A 321 3.81 -11.85 -15.33
CA LEU A 321 2.36 -11.94 -15.17
C LEU A 321 1.62 -11.34 -16.37
N ILE A 322 1.94 -10.09 -16.73
CA ILE A 322 1.30 -9.39 -17.86
C ILE A 322 1.62 -10.09 -19.18
N MET A 323 2.86 -10.55 -19.38
CA MET A 323 3.24 -11.35 -20.56
C MET A 323 2.40 -12.63 -20.67
N ALA A 324 2.23 -13.36 -19.56
CA ALA A 324 1.43 -14.58 -19.55
C ALA A 324 -0.08 -14.31 -19.74
N ALA A 325 -0.62 -13.24 -19.15
CA ALA A 325 -2.00 -12.82 -19.38
C ALA A 325 -2.23 -12.52 -20.88
N LYS A 326 -1.29 -11.81 -21.51
CA LYS A 326 -1.33 -11.47 -22.94
C LYS A 326 -1.25 -12.71 -23.82
N ALA A 327 -0.39 -13.67 -23.46
CA ALA A 327 -0.32 -14.96 -24.13
C ALA A 327 -1.67 -15.69 -24.12
N GLY A 328 -2.35 -15.72 -22.96
CA GLY A 328 -3.69 -16.28 -22.83
C GLY A 328 -4.72 -15.61 -23.76
N ARG A 329 -4.69 -14.27 -23.88
CA ARG A 329 -5.57 -13.54 -24.79
C ARG A 329 -5.31 -13.86 -26.27
N TYR A 330 -4.05 -14.11 -26.65
CA TYR A 330 -3.74 -14.56 -28.01
C TYR A 330 -4.28 -15.96 -28.31
N LEU A 331 -4.29 -16.87 -27.33
CA LEU A 331 -4.90 -18.19 -27.50
C LEU A 331 -6.41 -18.11 -27.77
N GLU A 332 -7.11 -17.23 -27.07
CA GLU A 332 -8.54 -16.98 -27.30
C GLU A 332 -8.83 -16.43 -28.71
N LEU A 333 -7.85 -15.79 -29.35
CA LEU A 333 -7.90 -15.36 -30.74
C LEU A 333 -7.41 -16.41 -31.74
N GLY A 334 -7.00 -17.60 -31.29
CA GLY A 334 -6.42 -18.65 -32.12
C GLY A 334 -4.98 -18.39 -32.59
N ASP A 335 -4.29 -17.37 -32.05
CA ASP A 335 -2.92 -17.01 -32.43
C ASP A 335 -1.89 -17.74 -31.56
N GLY A 336 -1.74 -19.04 -31.80
CA GLY A 336 -0.82 -19.90 -31.05
C GLY A 336 0.65 -19.48 -31.13
N GLN A 337 1.06 -18.85 -32.25
CA GLN A 337 2.45 -18.39 -32.43
C GLN A 337 2.75 -17.20 -31.53
N LYS A 338 1.89 -16.17 -31.51
CA LYS A 338 2.07 -15.04 -30.59
C LYS A 338 1.92 -15.46 -29.13
N ALA A 339 0.99 -16.36 -28.83
CA ALA A 339 0.87 -16.91 -27.48
C ALA A 339 2.16 -17.61 -27.01
N LYS A 340 2.75 -18.44 -27.88
CA LYS A 340 4.03 -19.11 -27.59
C LYS A 340 5.15 -18.11 -27.35
N HIS A 341 5.25 -17.07 -28.18
CA HIS A 341 6.24 -16.01 -28.01
C HIS A 341 6.10 -15.31 -26.64
N GLU A 342 4.88 -14.92 -26.27
CA GLU A 342 4.64 -14.24 -25.00
C GLU A 342 4.88 -15.14 -23.77
N TYR A 343 4.54 -16.43 -23.82
CA TYR A 343 4.89 -17.36 -22.75
C TYR A 343 6.40 -17.59 -22.62
N GLN A 344 7.16 -17.56 -23.71
CA GLN A 344 8.63 -17.61 -23.66
C GLN A 344 9.20 -16.38 -22.95
N ASN A 345 8.67 -15.19 -23.27
CA ASN A 345 9.03 -13.94 -22.58
C ASN A 345 8.66 -14.02 -21.09
N ALA A 346 7.44 -14.48 -20.76
CA ALA A 346 7.01 -14.66 -19.39
C ALA A 346 7.94 -15.60 -18.62
N LEU A 347 8.34 -16.73 -19.21
CA LEU A 347 9.27 -17.69 -18.62
C LEU A 347 10.66 -17.08 -18.35
N LYS A 348 11.17 -16.25 -19.27
CA LYS A 348 12.46 -15.55 -19.12
C LYS A 348 12.46 -14.60 -17.91
N HIS A 349 11.32 -13.96 -17.64
CA HIS A 349 11.18 -12.96 -16.57
C HIS A 349 10.57 -13.50 -15.26
N ALA A 350 10.08 -14.74 -15.25
CA ALA A 350 9.51 -15.37 -14.07
C ALA A 350 10.56 -15.49 -12.95
N THR A 351 10.21 -15.00 -11.75
CA THR A 351 11.09 -15.07 -10.58
C THR A 351 10.74 -16.24 -9.67
N SER A 352 9.47 -16.64 -9.61
CA SER A 352 9.02 -17.76 -8.79
C SER A 352 9.19 -19.10 -9.53
N LYS A 353 9.48 -20.17 -8.78
CA LYS A 353 9.55 -21.54 -9.33
C LYS A 353 8.19 -22.00 -9.87
N LEU A 354 7.12 -21.60 -9.19
CA LEU A 354 5.75 -21.94 -9.57
C LEU A 354 5.40 -21.35 -10.95
N ASP A 355 5.69 -20.06 -11.16
CA ASP A 355 5.43 -19.40 -12.44
C ASP A 355 6.28 -20.01 -13.55
N LYS A 356 7.57 -20.28 -13.28
CA LYS A 356 8.45 -20.96 -14.24
C LYS A 356 7.89 -22.30 -14.66
N HIS A 357 7.44 -23.12 -13.70
CA HIS A 357 6.85 -24.42 -13.99
C HIS A 357 5.55 -24.28 -14.79
N LYS A 358 4.67 -23.37 -14.40
CA LYS A 358 3.42 -23.05 -15.10
C LYS A 358 3.68 -22.69 -16.57
N TYR A 359 4.55 -21.72 -16.82
CA TYR A 359 4.82 -21.26 -18.19
C TYR A 359 5.53 -22.33 -19.04
N HIS A 360 6.42 -23.14 -18.43
CA HIS A 360 7.04 -24.26 -19.12
C HIS A 360 6.01 -25.31 -19.56
N SER A 361 5.04 -25.65 -18.68
CA SER A 361 3.95 -26.58 -19.01
C SER A 361 3.08 -26.05 -20.15
N LEU A 362 2.69 -24.77 -20.10
CA LEU A 362 1.90 -24.13 -21.16
C LEU A 362 2.63 -24.14 -22.51
N LEU A 363 3.94 -23.85 -22.53
CA LEU A 363 4.76 -23.92 -23.75
C LEU A 363 4.85 -25.34 -24.34
N LYS A 364 4.92 -26.36 -23.47
CA LYS A 364 4.95 -27.76 -23.88
C LYS A 364 3.63 -28.17 -24.53
N GLU A 365 2.50 -27.71 -24.00
CA GLU A 365 1.18 -27.96 -24.57
C GLU A 365 1.04 -27.33 -25.96
N LEU A 366 1.44 -26.06 -26.11
CA LEU A 366 1.41 -25.36 -27.40
C LEU A 366 2.37 -25.93 -28.46
N SER A 367 3.32 -26.76 -28.06
CA SER A 367 4.28 -27.41 -28.96
C SER A 367 3.88 -28.83 -29.35
N LYS A 368 2.76 -29.36 -28.83
CA LYS A 368 2.22 -30.64 -29.28
C LYS A 368 1.63 -30.45 -30.68
N PRO A 369 1.88 -31.37 -31.64
CA PRO A 369 1.19 -31.34 -32.92
C PRO A 369 -0.32 -31.46 -32.68
N ASN A 370 -1.12 -30.67 -33.40
CA ASN A 370 -2.58 -30.80 -33.37
C ASN A 370 -2.92 -32.27 -33.65
N LYS A 371 -3.52 -32.94 -32.66
CA LYS A 371 -4.15 -34.23 -32.89
C LYS A 371 -5.45 -33.93 -33.63
N ASN A 372 -5.38 -33.94 -34.96
CA ASN A 372 -6.55 -33.98 -35.82
C ASN A 372 -7.32 -35.29 -35.62
#